data_AF-A0AAV6EEB1-F1
#
_entry.id   AF-A0AAV6EEB1-F1
#
_cell.length_a   1.000
_cell.length_b   1.000
_cell.length_c   1.000
_cell.angle_alpha   90.00
_cell.angle_beta   90.00
_cell.angle_gamma   90.00
#
_symmetry.space_group_name_H-M   'P 1'
#
loop_
_entity.id
_entity.type
_entity.pdbx_description
1 polymer ?
#
loop_
_entity_poly.entity_id
_entity_poly.type
_entity_poly.pdbx_seq_one_letter_code
_entity_poly.pdbx_strand_id
1 'polypeptide(L)'
;MSKTKPRIRIEVIVEGMTEENYLKEFTKDRDKFDETLRFNFHNVKGGSYHSITKRIRSFKGLSEVTIFIVTDMDRLVNDENELNSFKIMLKELNEFRYSFAFITYPNFEGFLSSHFDPYENNILNRLNLNSKAELKSKRDIYNHILKNDGSFNNIFKRYRKENLCCYKRENKTTFDKSKIRLEQSSFIYFIEYCDDLKNKK
;
A
#
# COMPACT_ATOMS: atom_id res chain seq x y z
N MET A 1 6.86 -35.97 -9.81
CA MET A 1 6.14 -34.76 -10.26
C MET A 1 5.92 -33.85 -9.04
N SER A 2 6.65 -32.74 -8.92
CA SER A 2 6.39 -31.80 -7.82
C SER A 2 5.07 -31.08 -8.09
N LYS A 3 4.07 -31.29 -7.22
CA LYS A 3 2.86 -30.46 -7.25
C LYS A 3 3.28 -29.03 -6.92
N THR A 4 3.34 -28.17 -7.93
CA THR A 4 3.60 -26.74 -7.74
C THR A 4 2.53 -26.22 -6.80
N LYS A 5 2.92 -25.73 -5.60
CA LYS A 5 1.97 -25.15 -4.65
C LYS A 5 1.19 -24.03 -5.37
N PRO A 6 -0.15 -23.97 -5.24
CA PRO A 6 -0.93 -22.92 -5.89
C PRO A 6 -0.49 -21.55 -5.35
N ARG A 7 -0.10 -20.65 -6.26
CA ARG A 7 0.30 -19.29 -5.90
C ARG A 7 -0.93 -18.48 -5.43
N ILE A 8 -0.80 -17.79 -4.31
CA ILE A 8 -1.80 -16.86 -3.79
C ILE A 8 -1.81 -15.62 -4.69
N ARG A 9 -2.94 -15.41 -5.35
CA ARG A 9 -3.15 -14.27 -6.23
C ARG A 9 -3.58 -13.05 -5.41
N ILE A 10 -2.80 -11.97 -5.50
CA ILE A 10 -3.06 -10.69 -4.84
C ILE A 10 -3.22 -9.62 -5.93
N GLU A 11 -4.42 -9.05 -6.04
CA GLU A 11 -4.66 -7.87 -6.86
C GLU A 11 -4.33 -6.64 -6.02
N VAL A 12 -3.32 -5.88 -6.42
CA VAL A 12 -2.90 -4.65 -5.73
C VAL A 12 -3.38 -3.46 -6.55
N ILE A 13 -4.32 -2.71 -6.01
CA ILE A 13 -4.86 -1.49 -6.60
C ILE A 13 -4.12 -0.31 -6.01
N VAL A 14 -3.57 0.55 -6.86
CA VAL A 14 -2.80 1.72 -6.45
C VAL A 14 -3.34 2.99 -7.11
N GLU A 15 -3.23 4.12 -6.41
CA GLU A 15 -3.70 5.41 -6.92
C GLU A 15 -2.85 5.92 -8.10
N GLY A 16 -1.53 5.95 -7.89
CA GLY A 16 -0.59 6.56 -8.81
C GLY A 16 0.55 5.66 -9.29
N MET A 17 1.42 6.28 -10.10
CA MET A 17 2.56 5.61 -10.74
C MET A 17 3.73 5.41 -9.78
N THR A 18 3.88 6.27 -8.78
CA THR A 18 4.94 6.16 -7.76
C THR A 18 4.76 4.87 -6.94
N GLU A 19 3.54 4.64 -6.46
CA GLU A 19 3.13 3.45 -5.70
C GLU A 19 3.31 2.19 -6.54
N GLU A 20 2.85 2.22 -7.79
CA GLU A 20 2.99 1.10 -8.71
C GLU A 20 4.46 0.72 -8.91
N ASN A 21 5.32 1.70 -9.20
CA ASN A 21 6.74 1.48 -9.44
C ASN A 21 7.43 0.95 -8.17
N TYR A 22 7.19 1.59 -7.03
CA TYR A 22 7.72 1.17 -5.74
C TYR A 22 7.33 -0.28 -5.42
N LEU A 23 6.04 -0.60 -5.48
CA LEU A 23 5.53 -1.92 -5.10
C LEU A 23 5.98 -3.04 -6.03
N LYS A 24 6.07 -2.78 -7.34
CA LYS A 24 6.57 -3.74 -8.33
C LYS A 24 8.00 -4.17 -8.05
N GLU A 25 8.81 -3.31 -7.44
CA GLU A 25 10.16 -3.64 -7.03
C GLU A 25 10.21 -4.21 -5.63
N PHE A 26 9.53 -3.57 -4.67
CA PHE A 26 9.46 -4.01 -3.29
C PHE A 26 9.04 -5.48 -3.19
N THR A 27 8.03 -5.89 -3.96
CA THR A 27 7.53 -7.27 -3.99
C THR A 27 8.44 -8.28 -4.71
N LYS A 28 9.56 -7.83 -5.30
CA LYS A 28 10.61 -8.71 -5.87
C LYS A 28 11.72 -9.00 -4.87
N ASP A 29 11.76 -8.30 -3.74
CA ASP A 29 12.74 -8.48 -2.67
C ASP A 29 12.58 -9.89 -2.08
N ARG A 30 13.55 -10.77 -2.37
CA ARG A 30 13.48 -12.20 -2.03
C ARG A 30 13.70 -12.49 -0.55
N ASP A 31 14.24 -11.53 0.19
CA ASP A 31 14.35 -11.63 1.65
C ASP A 31 12.99 -11.40 2.32
N LYS A 32 12.03 -10.78 1.61
CA LYS A 32 10.69 -10.44 2.12
C LYS A 32 9.58 -11.26 1.46
N PHE A 33 9.74 -11.62 0.19
CA PHE A 33 8.70 -12.27 -0.61
C PHE A 33 9.22 -13.45 -1.41
N ASP A 34 8.62 -14.62 -1.18
CA ASP A 34 8.88 -15.83 -1.95
C ASP A 34 7.86 -16.00 -3.11
N GLU A 35 8.01 -17.08 -3.88
CA GLU A 35 7.18 -17.34 -5.06
C GLU A 35 5.75 -17.82 -4.77
N THR A 36 5.36 -17.99 -3.51
CA THR A 36 3.99 -18.35 -3.13
C THR A 36 3.02 -17.22 -3.40
N LEU A 37 3.49 -15.97 -3.46
CA LEU A 37 2.66 -14.80 -3.73
C LEU A 37 2.81 -14.35 -5.18
N ARG A 38 1.68 -14.06 -5.83
CA ARG A 38 1.63 -13.45 -7.16
C ARG A 38 0.88 -12.13 -7.08
N PHE A 39 1.64 -11.03 -7.18
CA PHE A 39 1.10 -9.67 -7.20
C PHE A 39 0.74 -9.26 -8.63
N ASN A 40 -0.51 -8.82 -8.82
CA ASN A 40 -0.96 -8.19 -10.06
C ASN A 40 -1.33 -6.73 -9.74
N PHE A 41 -0.60 -5.78 -10.34
CA PHE A 41 -0.74 -4.35 -10.05
C PHE A 41 -1.75 -3.67 -10.99
N HIS A 42 -2.59 -2.82 -10.41
CA HIS A 42 -3.64 -2.07 -11.08
C HIS A 42 -3.57 -0.60 -10.69
N ASN A 43 -2.94 0.20 -11.54
CA ASN A 43 -2.87 1.64 -11.39
C ASN A 43 -4.16 2.28 -11.92
N VAL A 44 -4.88 3.03 -11.09
CA VAL A 44 -6.09 3.75 -11.50
C VAL A 44 -5.80 5.09 -12.22
N LYS A 45 -4.51 5.42 -12.39
CA LYS A 45 -3.96 6.58 -13.13
C LYS A 45 -4.35 7.93 -12.55
N GLY A 46 -4.31 8.03 -11.23
CA GLY A 46 -4.86 9.14 -10.48
C GLY A 46 -6.38 9.05 -10.40
N GLY A 47 -6.94 9.39 -9.25
CA GLY A 47 -8.39 9.36 -9.06
C GLY A 47 -8.77 9.32 -7.60
N SER A 48 -10.03 9.65 -7.32
CA SER A 48 -10.60 9.55 -5.98
C SER A 48 -10.84 8.09 -5.58
N TYR A 49 -11.23 7.88 -4.33
CA TYR A 49 -11.68 6.57 -3.83
C TYR A 49 -12.82 5.96 -4.68
N HIS A 50 -13.54 6.76 -5.46
CA HIS A 50 -14.52 6.29 -6.44
C HIS A 50 -13.88 5.43 -7.55
N SER A 51 -12.75 5.86 -8.12
CA SER A 51 -12.05 5.11 -9.17
C SER A 51 -11.53 3.77 -8.64
N ILE A 52 -10.98 3.78 -7.42
CA ILE A 52 -10.56 2.56 -6.72
C ILE A 52 -11.77 1.64 -6.49
N THR A 53 -12.90 2.19 -6.04
CA THR A 53 -14.15 1.44 -5.85
C THR A 53 -14.63 0.76 -7.14
N LYS A 54 -14.61 1.47 -8.27
CA LYS A 54 -14.95 0.89 -9.58
C LYS A 54 -14.02 -0.28 -9.93
N ARG A 55 -12.73 -0.17 -9.61
CA ARG A 55 -11.77 -1.25 -9.85
C ARG A 55 -12.04 -2.46 -8.96
N ILE A 56 -12.31 -2.26 -7.67
CA ILE A 56 -12.70 -3.33 -6.73
C ILE A 56 -13.90 -4.11 -7.28
N ARG A 57 -14.95 -3.39 -7.72
CA ARG A 57 -16.17 -4.00 -8.27
C ARG A 57 -15.91 -4.87 -9.49
N SER A 58 -14.90 -4.55 -10.30
CA SER A 58 -14.54 -5.36 -11.48
C SER A 58 -13.99 -6.75 -11.14
N PHE A 59 -13.64 -7.01 -9.87
CA PHE A 59 -13.19 -8.32 -9.40
C PHE A 59 -14.31 -9.15 -8.76
N LYS A 60 -15.53 -8.61 -8.61
CA LYS A 60 -16.66 -9.38 -8.06
C LYS A 60 -16.95 -10.60 -8.94
N GLY A 61 -17.27 -11.73 -8.30
CA GLY A 61 -17.52 -13.00 -8.98
C GLY A 61 -16.26 -13.82 -9.28
N LEU A 62 -15.06 -13.27 -9.09
CA LEU A 62 -13.83 -14.06 -9.14
C LEU A 62 -13.64 -14.84 -7.83
N SER A 63 -13.51 -16.16 -7.93
CA SER A 63 -13.20 -16.99 -6.77
C SER A 63 -11.76 -16.78 -6.28
N GLU A 64 -11.58 -16.80 -4.96
CA GLU A 64 -10.27 -16.77 -4.29
C GLU A 64 -9.36 -15.56 -4.60
N VAL A 65 -9.93 -14.38 -4.85
CA VAL A 65 -9.13 -13.16 -5.03
C VAL A 65 -8.84 -12.50 -3.68
N THR A 66 -7.56 -12.19 -3.44
CA THR A 66 -7.13 -11.27 -2.39
C THR A 66 -6.95 -9.88 -2.97
N ILE A 67 -7.49 -8.85 -2.33
CA ILE A 67 -7.39 -7.45 -2.82
C ILE A 67 -6.65 -6.59 -1.81
N PHE A 68 -5.55 -5.98 -2.23
CA PHE A 68 -4.88 -4.92 -1.49
C PHE A 68 -5.08 -3.58 -2.19
N ILE A 69 -5.30 -2.53 -1.40
CA ILE A 69 -5.34 -1.14 -1.87
C ILE A 69 -4.15 -0.42 -1.26
N VAL A 70 -3.47 0.43 -2.03
CA VAL A 70 -2.46 1.37 -1.54
C VAL A 70 -2.82 2.77 -2.04
N THR A 71 -3.10 3.69 -1.12
CA THR A 71 -3.61 5.04 -1.44
C THR A 71 -3.26 6.05 -0.35
N ASP A 72 -3.35 7.33 -0.69
CA ASP A 72 -3.03 8.43 0.21
C ASP A 72 -4.20 8.78 1.16
N MET A 73 -3.89 9.45 2.26
CA MET A 73 -4.87 9.94 3.24
C MET A 73 -5.19 11.43 3.11
N ASP A 74 -4.43 12.18 2.31
CA ASP A 74 -4.42 13.65 2.27
C ASP A 74 -5.82 14.29 2.14
N ARG A 75 -6.74 13.62 1.44
CA ARG A 75 -8.13 14.08 1.25
C ARG A 75 -9.11 13.70 2.34
N LEU A 76 -8.83 12.68 3.16
CA LEU A 76 -9.80 12.14 4.12
C LEU A 76 -10.11 13.07 5.29
N VAL A 77 -9.14 13.91 5.66
CA VAL A 77 -9.16 14.65 6.92
C VAL A 77 -10.10 15.87 6.85
N ASN A 78 -10.20 16.49 5.68
CA ASN A 78 -10.86 17.79 5.51
C ASN A 78 -12.01 17.78 4.48
N ASP A 79 -12.25 16.66 3.79
CA ASP A 79 -13.32 16.54 2.79
C ASP A 79 -14.29 15.41 3.18
N GLU A 80 -15.53 15.77 3.54
CA GLU A 80 -16.57 14.81 3.92
C GLU A 80 -17.03 13.93 2.75
N ASN A 81 -16.98 14.43 1.51
CA ASN A 81 -17.34 13.67 0.31
C ASN A 81 -16.28 12.61 0.02
N GLU A 82 -15.00 12.95 0.17
CA GLU A 82 -13.91 11.98 0.04
C GLU A 82 -13.95 10.96 1.18
N LEU A 83 -14.25 11.37 2.42
CA LEU A 83 -14.48 10.43 3.52
C LEU A 83 -15.64 9.47 3.24
N ASN A 84 -16.75 9.96 2.67
CA ASN A 84 -17.87 9.09 2.30
C ASN A 84 -17.48 8.13 1.17
N SER A 85 -16.76 8.61 0.16
CA SER A 85 -16.24 7.79 -0.93
C SER A 85 -15.29 6.71 -0.43
N PHE A 86 -14.43 7.02 0.53
CA PHE A 86 -13.56 6.07 1.21
C PHE A 86 -14.33 5.00 1.98
N LYS A 87 -15.37 5.38 2.73
CA LYS A 87 -16.23 4.41 3.43
C LYS A 87 -16.94 3.45 2.46
N ILE A 88 -17.41 3.96 1.33
CA ILE A 88 -18.00 3.13 0.26
C ILE A 88 -16.96 2.17 -0.30
N MET A 89 -15.75 2.66 -0.59
CA MET A 89 -14.63 1.84 -1.05
C MET A 89 -14.34 0.70 -0.06
N LEU A 90 -14.24 1.00 1.24
CA LEU A 90 -14.00 -0.02 2.27
C LEU A 90 -15.13 -1.04 2.38
N LYS A 91 -16.40 -0.61 2.24
CA LYS A 91 -17.55 -1.53 2.23
C LYS A 91 -17.41 -2.55 1.10
N GLU A 92 -17.09 -2.08 -0.10
CA GLU A 92 -16.93 -2.91 -1.29
C GLU A 92 -15.70 -3.82 -1.18
N LEU A 93 -14.60 -3.30 -0.63
CA LEU A 93 -13.37 -4.06 -0.36
C LEU A 93 -13.62 -5.23 0.61
N ASN A 94 -14.43 -5.00 1.64
CA ASN A 94 -14.70 -5.97 2.70
C ASN A 94 -15.69 -7.07 2.29
N GLU A 95 -16.24 -7.05 1.07
CA GLU A 95 -16.98 -8.17 0.48
C GLU A 95 -16.04 -9.34 0.11
N PHE A 96 -14.75 -9.06 -0.10
CA PHE A 96 -13.75 -10.08 -0.40
C PHE A 96 -13.28 -10.80 0.88
N ARG A 97 -12.95 -12.09 0.76
CA ARG A 97 -12.53 -12.92 1.90
C ARG A 97 -11.23 -12.43 2.54
N TYR A 98 -10.28 -12.02 1.72
CA TYR A 98 -9.00 -11.46 2.14
C TYR A 98 -8.84 -10.11 1.46
N SER A 99 -8.83 -9.05 2.26
CA SER A 99 -8.63 -7.72 1.71
C SER A 99 -8.10 -6.73 2.73
N PHE A 100 -7.30 -5.78 2.24
CA PHE A 100 -6.79 -4.72 3.10
C PHE A 100 -6.54 -3.40 2.37
N ALA A 101 -6.86 -2.29 3.03
CA ALA A 101 -6.49 -0.95 2.59
C ALA A 101 -5.27 -0.45 3.36
N PHE A 102 -4.14 -0.42 2.67
CA PHE A 102 -2.94 0.26 3.10
C PHE A 102 -3.06 1.75 2.76
N ILE A 103 -3.00 2.59 3.77
CA ILE A 103 -3.12 4.04 3.63
C ILE A 103 -1.86 4.70 4.19
N THR A 104 -1.44 5.80 3.56
CA THR A 104 -0.23 6.54 3.96
C THR A 104 -0.55 7.99 4.30
N TYR A 105 -0.03 8.47 5.43
CA TYR A 105 -0.20 9.85 5.88
C TYR A 105 1.07 10.70 5.62
N PRO A 106 0.94 11.94 5.12
CA PRO A 106 -0.24 12.43 4.42
C PRO A 106 -0.40 11.78 3.03
N ASN A 107 0.71 11.36 2.44
CA ASN A 107 0.81 10.78 1.10
C ASN A 107 1.98 9.80 0.98
N PHE A 108 2.06 9.16 -0.17
CA PHE A 108 3.05 8.12 -0.42
C PHE A 108 4.49 8.65 -0.43
N GLU A 109 4.74 9.87 -0.90
CA GLU A 109 6.08 10.47 -0.82
C GLU A 109 6.57 10.63 0.63
N GLY A 110 5.67 10.98 1.56
CA GLY A 110 5.99 11.00 2.99
C GLY A 110 6.36 9.62 3.54
N PHE A 111 5.69 8.58 3.05
CA PHE A 111 6.06 7.19 3.34
C PHE A 111 7.43 6.83 2.75
N LEU A 112 7.73 7.24 1.51
CA LEU A 112 9.05 7.00 0.91
C LEU A 112 10.17 7.69 1.73
N SER A 113 9.97 8.93 2.16
CA SER A 113 10.92 9.66 3.02
C SER A 113 11.21 8.95 4.34
N SER A 114 10.27 8.14 4.82
CA SER A 114 10.40 7.40 6.08
C SER A 114 11.36 6.20 5.99
N HIS A 115 11.89 5.91 4.81
CA HIS A 115 12.96 4.92 4.66
C HIS A 115 14.32 5.41 5.16
N PHE A 116 14.50 6.72 5.31
CA PHE A 116 15.77 7.30 5.75
C PHE A 116 15.76 7.59 7.25
N ASP A 117 16.91 7.38 7.87
CA ASP A 117 17.16 7.74 9.26
C ASP A 117 18.47 8.54 9.36
N PRO A 118 18.44 9.84 9.70
CA PRO A 118 17.26 10.62 10.07
C PRO A 118 16.24 10.79 8.92
N TYR A 119 14.98 11.09 9.27
CA TYR A 119 13.91 11.31 8.30
C TYR A 119 14.25 12.40 7.29
N GLU A 120 13.95 12.13 6.01
CA GLU A 120 14.21 13.07 4.94
C GLU A 120 13.00 13.96 4.64
N ASN A 121 13.11 15.26 4.90
CA ASN A 121 12.05 16.22 4.58
C ASN A 121 11.91 16.48 3.07
N ASN A 122 12.98 16.29 2.29
CA ASN A 122 12.97 16.43 0.84
C ASN A 122 13.57 15.20 0.16
N ILE A 123 12.71 14.23 -0.13
CA ILE A 123 13.12 12.99 -0.79
C ILE A 123 13.82 13.21 -2.14
N LEU A 124 13.50 14.29 -2.86
CA LEU A 124 14.14 14.58 -4.14
C LEU A 124 15.63 14.84 -3.95
N ASN A 125 16.01 15.60 -2.92
CA ASN A 125 17.41 15.87 -2.62
C ASN A 125 18.15 14.59 -2.23
N ARG A 126 17.57 13.79 -1.33
CA ARG A 126 18.17 12.53 -0.88
C ARG A 126 18.36 11.52 -1.99
N LEU A 127 17.45 11.51 -2.96
CA LEU A 127 17.51 10.64 -4.12
C LEU A 127 18.22 11.28 -5.32
N ASN A 128 18.75 12.50 -5.18
CA ASN A 128 19.36 13.27 -6.27
C ASN A 128 18.47 13.33 -7.53
N LEU A 129 17.18 13.66 -7.34
CA LEU A 129 16.19 13.84 -8.39
C LEU A 129 15.85 15.32 -8.54
N ASN A 130 15.59 15.76 -9.77
CA ASN A 130 15.40 17.17 -10.10
C ASN A 130 13.94 17.61 -9.94
N SER A 131 12.98 16.68 -9.89
CA SER A 131 11.57 17.02 -9.83
C SER A 131 10.67 15.89 -9.30
N LYS A 132 9.46 16.27 -8.88
CA LYS A 132 8.39 15.29 -8.57
C LYS A 132 7.99 14.45 -9.79
N ALA A 133 8.09 14.99 -11.00
CA ALA A 133 7.80 14.23 -12.23
C ALA A 133 8.84 13.13 -12.46
N GLU A 134 10.11 13.40 -12.12
CA GLU A 134 11.17 12.41 -12.16
C GLU A 134 10.93 11.32 -11.12
N LEU A 135 10.58 11.69 -9.87
CA LEU A 135 10.20 10.73 -8.83
C LEU A 135 9.05 9.81 -9.29
N LYS A 136 7.98 10.37 -9.85
CA LYS A 136 6.81 9.63 -10.35
C LYS A 136 7.16 8.66 -11.48
N SER A 137 8.13 9.01 -12.32
CA SER A 137 8.53 8.21 -13.49
C SER A 137 9.67 7.22 -13.19
N LYS A 138 10.30 7.32 -12.01
CA LYS A 138 11.35 6.42 -11.53
C LYS A 138 10.81 5.01 -11.32
N ARG A 139 10.97 4.16 -12.34
CA ARG A 139 10.53 2.76 -12.31
C ARG A 139 11.26 1.92 -11.27
N ASP A 140 12.48 2.35 -10.93
CA ASP A 140 13.38 1.67 -10.01
C ASP A 140 13.46 2.34 -8.62
N ILE A 141 12.38 3.00 -8.19
CA ILE A 141 12.38 3.85 -7.00
C ILE A 141 12.71 3.11 -5.69
N TYR A 142 12.28 1.87 -5.49
CA TYR A 142 12.59 1.13 -4.26
C TYR A 142 14.08 0.81 -4.22
N ASN A 143 14.63 0.29 -5.32
CA ASN A 143 16.05 0.00 -5.43
C ASN A 143 16.90 1.28 -5.31
N HIS A 144 16.40 2.40 -5.85
CA HIS A 144 17.06 3.70 -5.72
C HIS A 144 17.07 4.20 -4.28
N ILE A 145 16.00 3.99 -3.52
CA ILE A 145 15.96 4.26 -2.07
C ILE A 145 17.01 3.42 -1.33
N LEU A 146 17.08 2.11 -1.59
CA LEU A 146 18.06 1.23 -0.95
C LEU A 146 19.51 1.65 -1.22
N LYS A 147 19.81 2.06 -2.47
CA LYS A 147 21.15 2.55 -2.87
C LYS A 147 21.56 3.87 -2.22
N ASN A 148 20.61 4.63 -1.68
CA ASN A 148 20.86 5.90 -0.99
C ASN A 148 20.67 5.75 0.54
N ASP A 149 21.02 4.58 1.07
CA ASP A 149 20.95 4.17 2.49
C ASP A 149 19.54 4.15 3.09
N GLY A 150 18.51 4.06 2.25
CA GLY A 150 17.15 3.85 2.70
C GLY A 150 16.92 2.40 3.14
N SER A 151 16.06 2.21 4.15
CA SER A 151 15.67 0.89 4.63
C SER A 151 14.19 0.87 4.98
N PHE A 152 13.48 -0.18 4.56
CA PHE A 152 12.09 -0.39 4.96
C PHE A 152 11.94 -0.46 6.48
N ASN A 153 12.95 -0.97 7.20
CA ASN A 153 12.88 -1.07 8.67
C ASN A 153 12.88 0.30 9.37
N ASN A 154 13.33 1.37 8.71
CA ASN A 154 13.31 2.70 9.31
C ASN A 154 11.88 3.26 9.43
N ILE A 155 10.92 2.78 8.63
CA ILE A 155 9.53 3.28 8.71
C ILE A 155 8.91 3.03 10.09
N PHE A 156 9.34 1.98 10.79
CA PHE A 156 8.84 1.62 12.13
C PHE A 156 9.33 2.59 13.22
N LYS A 157 10.38 3.38 12.95
CA LYS A 157 10.81 4.46 13.86
C LYS A 157 9.84 5.63 13.84
N ARG A 158 9.14 5.83 12.72
CA ARG A 158 8.18 6.93 12.52
C ARG A 158 6.75 6.50 12.81
N TYR A 159 6.31 5.41 12.21
CA TYR A 159 4.90 5.01 12.24
C TYR A 159 4.64 3.96 13.31
N ARG A 160 3.62 4.21 14.13
CA ARG A 160 3.24 3.34 15.25
C ARG A 160 1.90 2.66 15.02
N LYS A 161 1.78 1.41 15.46
CA LYS A 161 0.60 0.55 15.25
C LYS A 161 -0.66 1.13 15.92
N GLU A 162 -0.50 1.80 17.06
CA GLU A 162 -1.58 2.43 17.81
C GLU A 162 -2.24 3.61 17.08
N ASN A 163 -1.53 4.27 16.16
CA ASN A 163 -2.02 5.44 15.42
C ASN A 163 -2.87 5.08 14.21
N LEU A 164 -2.93 3.79 13.84
CA LEU A 164 -3.53 3.38 12.59
C LEU A 164 -5.06 3.50 12.62
N CYS A 165 -5.60 4.27 11.68
CA CYS A 165 -7.01 4.40 11.41
C CYS A 165 -7.52 3.30 10.49
N CYS A 166 -6.65 2.62 9.72
CA CYS A 166 -6.97 1.36 9.06
C CYS A 166 -6.15 0.22 9.67
N TYR A 167 -6.81 -0.78 10.25
CA TYR A 167 -6.16 -1.92 10.91
C TYR A 167 -6.87 -3.24 10.63
N LYS A 168 -6.16 -4.35 10.86
CA LYS A 168 -6.69 -5.69 10.65
C LYS A 168 -7.75 -6.02 11.68
N ARG A 169 -8.90 -6.50 11.23
CA ARG A 169 -9.75 -7.36 12.04
C ARG A 169 -10.11 -8.57 11.20
N GLU A 170 -9.74 -9.76 11.70
CA GLU A 170 -9.81 -11.00 10.94
C GLU A 170 -8.99 -10.93 9.64
N ASN A 171 -9.63 -10.92 8.47
CA ASN A 171 -8.98 -10.83 7.16
C ASN A 171 -9.39 -9.57 6.38
N LYS A 172 -9.93 -8.56 7.08
CA LYS A 172 -10.59 -7.38 6.51
C LYS A 172 -10.05 -6.09 7.10
N THR A 173 -10.35 -4.98 6.42
CA THR A 173 -10.01 -3.63 6.90
C THR A 173 -11.06 -3.13 7.88
N THR A 174 -10.63 -2.71 9.06
CA THR A 174 -11.45 -1.91 9.99
C THR A 174 -10.98 -0.46 9.95
N PHE A 175 -11.94 0.47 9.96
CA PHE A 175 -11.67 1.90 9.93
C PHE A 175 -12.09 2.59 11.23
N ASP A 176 -11.17 3.32 11.83
CA ASP A 176 -11.37 4.15 13.01
C ASP A 176 -11.17 5.64 12.66
N LYS A 177 -12.28 6.34 12.42
CA LYS A 177 -12.28 7.76 12.05
C LYS A 177 -11.58 8.64 13.10
N SER A 178 -11.55 8.26 14.38
CA SER A 178 -10.94 9.09 15.43
C SER A 178 -9.44 9.28 15.25
N LYS A 179 -8.78 8.36 14.54
CA LYS A 179 -7.33 8.35 14.32
C LYS A 179 -6.91 8.98 13.01
N ILE A 180 -7.83 9.47 12.19
CA ILE A 180 -7.56 9.91 10.81
C ILE A 180 -6.56 11.07 10.71
N ARG A 181 -6.37 11.83 11.81
CA ARG A 181 -5.45 12.97 11.91
C ARG A 181 -4.07 12.60 12.46
N LEU A 182 -3.88 11.36 12.90
CA LEU A 182 -2.61 10.91 13.47
C LEU A 182 -1.61 10.59 12.35
N GLU A 183 -0.34 10.85 12.63
CA GLU A 183 0.74 10.41 11.75
C GLU A 183 0.80 8.87 11.73
N GLN A 184 0.67 8.31 10.53
CA GLN A 184 0.48 6.89 10.33
C GLN A 184 0.80 6.41 8.92
N SER A 185 1.08 5.11 8.82
CA SER A 185 1.01 4.40 7.56
C SER A 185 0.64 2.97 7.87
N SER A 186 -0.53 2.48 7.44
CA SER A 186 -0.86 1.07 7.66
C SER A 186 -0.01 0.14 6.79
N PHE A 187 0.78 0.70 5.86
CA PHE A 187 1.78 -0.01 5.07
C PHE A 187 2.86 -0.70 5.93
N ILE A 188 3.05 -0.30 7.19
CA ILE A 188 3.91 -1.02 8.13
C ILE A 188 3.50 -2.49 8.34
N TYR A 189 2.26 -2.85 8.01
CA TYR A 189 1.74 -4.22 8.08
C TYR A 189 1.84 -4.99 6.76
N PHE A 190 2.35 -4.41 5.68
CA PHE A 190 2.28 -5.03 4.35
C PHE A 190 2.94 -6.42 4.30
N ILE A 191 4.15 -6.53 4.87
CA ILE A 191 4.88 -7.81 4.97
C ILE A 191 4.12 -8.80 5.87
N GLU A 192 3.71 -8.36 7.06
CA GLU A 192 2.96 -9.17 8.03
C GLU A 192 1.68 -9.77 7.40
N TYR A 193 0.95 -8.99 6.61
CA TYR A 193 -0.23 -9.47 5.89
C TYR A 193 0.10 -10.49 4.81
N CYS A 194 1.19 -10.28 4.09
CA CYS A 194 1.65 -11.22 3.08
C CYS A 194 2.00 -12.56 3.72
N ASP A 195 2.69 -12.57 4.85
CA ASP A 195 3.05 -13.79 5.57
C ASP A 195 1.84 -14.51 6.17
N ASP A 196 0.89 -13.75 6.73
CA ASP A 196 -0.38 -14.29 7.22
C ASP A 196 -1.20 -15.02 6.15
N LEU A 197 -1.10 -14.58 4.88
CA LEU A 197 -1.78 -15.26 3.77
C LEU A 197 -1.12 -16.61 3.46
N LYS A 198 0.21 -16.70 3.54
CA LYS A 198 0.96 -17.94 3.29
C LYS A 198 0.63 -19.01 4.31
N ASN A 199 0.43 -18.63 5.56
CA ASN A 199 0.16 -19.56 6.67
C ASN A 199 -1.28 -20.08 6.73
N LYS A 200 -2.19 -19.58 5.87
CA LYS A 200 -3.63 -19.92 5.87
C LYS A 200 -4.07 -20.80 4.70
N LYS A 201 -3.17 -21.15 3.77
CA LYS A 201 -3.40 -22.11 2.67
C LYS A 201 -2.52 -23.35 2.85
#